data_AF-A0A3E0QWY5-F1
#
_entry.id   AF-A0A3E0QWY5-F1
#
_cell.length_a   1.000
_cell.length_b   1.000
_cell.length_c   1.000
_cell.angle_alpha   90.00
_cell.angle_beta   90.00
_cell.angle_gamma   90.00
#
_symmetry.space_group_name_H-M   'P 1'
#
loop_
_entity.id
_entity.type
_entity.pdbx_description
1 polymer ?
#
loop_
_entity_poly.entity_id
_entity_poly.type
_entity_poly.pdbx_seq_one_letter_code
_entity_poly.pdbx_strand_id
1 'polypeptide(L)'
;MATKAQMLETINAIDPELAEQLKEAKKQDIESALTTLLENEDEESRGRRMAETIKKYAVTYEPSISYSGRKSLNTGDDLAHLLAGMSPRDVITVAERALGLEPDELWEKYQSLNPGQQRMNAGNRIRSAIKRGDITEDQVKAAIH
;
A
#
# COMPACT_ATOMS: atom_id res chain seq x y z
N MET A 1 -23.10 -25.02 8.70
CA MET A 1 -22.81 -24.43 10.02
C MET A 1 -21.99 -25.41 10.82
N ALA A 2 -20.84 -24.99 11.36
CA ALA A 2 -20.01 -25.83 12.22
C ALA A 2 -20.76 -26.16 13.53
N THR A 3 -20.48 -27.33 14.10
CA THR A 3 -21.03 -27.76 15.39
C THR A 3 -20.27 -27.12 16.56
N LYS A 4 -20.88 -27.08 17.75
CA LYS A 4 -20.25 -26.54 18.97
C LYS A 4 -18.88 -27.18 19.24
N ALA A 5 -18.77 -28.49 19.03
CA ALA A 5 -17.52 -29.24 19.21
C ALA A 5 -16.45 -28.84 18.19
N GLN A 6 -16.81 -28.70 16.90
CA GLN A 6 -15.88 -28.27 15.85
C GLN A 6 -15.35 -26.86 16.08
N MET A 7 -16.20 -25.94 16.58
CA MET A 7 -15.78 -24.57 16.89
C MET A 7 -14.83 -24.54 18.10
N LEU A 8 -15.11 -25.32 19.16
CA LEU A 8 -14.21 -25.43 20.31
C LEU A 8 -12.87 -26.06 19.96
N GLU A 9 -12.84 -27.07 19.06
CA GLU A 9 -11.60 -27.67 18.57
C GLU A 9 -10.77 -26.64 17.77
N THR A 10 -11.42 -25.81 16.96
CA THR A 10 -10.75 -24.73 16.22
C THR A 10 -10.19 -23.67 17.16
N ILE A 11 -10.98 -23.22 18.15
CA ILE A 11 -10.51 -22.28 19.17
C ILE A 11 -9.35 -22.89 19.95
N ASN A 12 -9.41 -24.16 20.33
CA ASN A 12 -8.36 -24.83 21.10
C ASN A 12 -7.02 -24.93 20.35
N ALA A 13 -7.04 -24.96 19.02
CA ALA A 13 -5.82 -24.93 18.20
C ALA A 13 -5.15 -23.54 18.16
N ILE A 14 -5.94 -22.47 18.34
CA ILE A 14 -5.49 -21.07 18.26
C ILE A 14 -5.17 -20.55 19.67
N ASP A 15 -6.09 -20.72 20.60
CA ASP A 15 -6.01 -20.30 21.99
C ASP A 15 -6.63 -21.39 22.92
N PRO A 16 -5.79 -22.28 23.47
CA PRO A 16 -6.26 -23.37 24.33
C PRO A 16 -6.83 -22.87 25.67
N GLU A 17 -6.42 -21.70 26.17
CA GLU A 17 -6.93 -21.15 27.42
C GLU A 17 -8.37 -20.64 27.25
N LEU A 18 -8.63 -19.96 26.13
CA LEU A 18 -9.96 -19.49 25.77
C LEU A 18 -10.92 -20.63 25.45
N ALA A 19 -10.44 -21.72 24.84
CA ALA A 19 -11.25 -22.92 24.61
C ALA A 19 -11.76 -23.57 25.90
N GLU A 20 -10.93 -23.59 26.96
CA GLU A 20 -11.31 -24.12 28.27
C GLU A 20 -12.43 -23.31 28.91
N GLN A 21 -12.34 -21.98 28.85
CA GLN A 21 -13.35 -21.05 29.39
C GLN A 21 -14.70 -21.18 28.67
N LEU A 22 -14.68 -21.57 27.40
CA LEU A 22 -15.86 -21.66 26.54
C LEU A 22 -16.52 -23.04 26.49
N LYS A 23 -15.98 -24.06 27.19
CA LYS A 23 -16.56 -25.43 27.19
C LYS A 23 -18.04 -25.45 27.56
N GLU A 24 -18.41 -24.70 28.60
CA GLU A 24 -19.79 -24.62 29.10
C GLU A 24 -20.61 -23.49 28.46
N ALA A 25 -19.98 -22.63 27.64
CA ALA A 25 -20.64 -21.49 27.03
C ALA A 25 -21.70 -21.89 25.98
N LYS A 26 -22.61 -20.97 25.67
CA LYS A 26 -23.63 -21.23 24.63
C LYS A 26 -22.97 -21.22 23.26
N LYS A 27 -23.60 -21.89 22.30
CA LYS A 27 -23.10 -21.95 20.92
C LYS A 27 -22.86 -20.55 20.32
N GLN A 28 -23.74 -19.59 20.59
CA GLN A 28 -23.62 -18.21 20.11
C GLN A 28 -22.37 -17.51 20.65
N ASP A 29 -22.03 -17.72 21.92
CA ASP A 29 -20.85 -17.10 22.53
C ASP A 29 -19.56 -17.67 21.94
N ILE A 30 -19.54 -18.97 21.67
CA ILE A 30 -18.42 -19.69 21.02
C ILE A 30 -18.25 -19.21 19.57
N GLU A 31 -19.34 -19.03 18.85
CA GLU A 31 -19.32 -18.55 17.47
C GLU A 31 -18.79 -17.12 17.40
N SER A 32 -19.24 -16.22 18.29
CA SER A 32 -18.71 -14.86 18.40
C SER A 32 -17.22 -14.84 18.76
N ALA A 33 -16.78 -15.67 19.71
CA ALA A 33 -15.38 -15.76 20.11
C ALA A 33 -14.48 -16.27 18.97
N LEU A 34 -14.95 -17.27 18.22
CA LEU A 34 -14.24 -17.80 17.05
C LEU A 34 -14.12 -16.74 15.95
N THR A 35 -15.18 -15.99 15.65
CA THR A 35 -15.12 -14.90 14.67
C THR A 35 -14.09 -13.86 15.05
N THR A 36 -14.11 -13.39 16.30
CA THR A 36 -13.13 -12.41 16.80
C THR A 36 -11.70 -12.94 16.74
N LEU A 37 -11.47 -14.22 17.08
CA LEU A 37 -10.15 -14.85 16.97
C LEU A 37 -9.64 -14.91 15.54
N LEU A 38 -10.49 -15.33 14.60
CA LEU A 38 -10.12 -15.41 13.19
C LEU A 38 -9.83 -14.02 12.59
N GLU A 39 -10.62 -13.01 12.95
CA GLU A 39 -10.37 -11.62 12.54
C GLU A 39 -9.04 -11.09 13.11
N ASN A 40 -8.72 -11.41 14.37
CA ASN A 40 -7.45 -11.01 15.00
C ASN A 40 -6.25 -11.75 14.40
N GLU A 41 -6.35 -13.06 14.12
CA GLU A 41 -5.29 -13.82 13.42
C GLU A 41 -5.04 -13.24 12.02
N ASP A 42 -6.09 -12.87 11.29
CA ASP A 42 -5.97 -12.25 9.97
C ASP A 42 -5.29 -10.88 10.04
N GLU A 43 -5.61 -10.04 11.02
CA GLU A 43 -4.94 -8.75 11.24
C GLU A 43 -3.48 -8.92 11.65
N GLU A 44 -3.15 -9.87 12.53
CA GLU A 44 -1.77 -10.13 12.94
C GLU A 44 -0.94 -10.73 11.79
N SER A 45 -1.53 -11.63 11.00
CA SER A 45 -1.02 -12.17 9.75
C SER A 45 -0.74 -11.05 8.72
N ARG A 46 -1.69 -10.13 8.53
CA ARG A 46 -1.51 -8.94 7.67
C ARG A 46 -0.39 -8.03 8.18
N GLY A 47 -0.32 -7.80 9.48
CA GLY A 47 0.73 -7.00 10.13
C GLY A 47 2.13 -7.58 9.90
N ARG A 48 2.30 -8.90 10.09
CA ARG A 48 3.56 -9.61 9.81
C ARG A 48 3.96 -9.52 8.34
N ARG A 49 3.00 -9.68 7.41
CA ARG A 49 3.21 -9.50 5.96
C ARG A 49 3.65 -8.08 5.60
N MET A 50 3.12 -7.05 6.26
CA MET A 50 3.50 -5.66 5.99
C MET A 50 4.94 -5.38 6.45
N ALA A 51 5.34 -5.85 7.63
CA ALA A 51 6.70 -5.68 8.14
C ALA A 51 7.75 -6.35 7.23
N GLU A 52 7.47 -7.56 6.72
CA GLU A 52 8.30 -8.25 5.76
C GLU A 52 8.37 -7.52 4.41
N THR A 53 7.22 -7.02 3.95
CA THR A 53 7.12 -6.22 2.72
C THR A 53 7.98 -4.96 2.83
N ILE A 54 7.88 -4.22 3.93
CA ILE A 54 8.68 -3.02 4.18
C ILE A 54 10.17 -3.36 4.15
N LYS A 55 10.60 -4.44 4.84
CA LYS A 55 12.01 -4.87 4.84
C LYS A 55 12.50 -5.21 3.43
N LYS A 56 11.67 -5.90 2.64
CA LYS A 56 11.99 -6.28 1.26
C LYS A 56 12.21 -5.06 0.35
N TYR A 57 11.42 -4.00 0.48
CA TYR A 57 11.56 -2.80 -0.34
C TYR A 57 12.55 -1.78 0.23
N ALA A 58 12.76 -1.76 1.55
CA ALA A 58 13.70 -0.83 2.18
C ALA A 58 15.14 -0.99 1.66
N VAL A 59 15.53 -2.22 1.29
CA VAL A 59 16.87 -2.50 0.76
C VAL A 59 17.11 -1.95 -0.64
N THR A 60 16.06 -1.61 -1.39
CA THR A 60 16.18 -1.09 -2.76
C THR A 60 16.14 0.44 -2.81
N TYR A 61 16.00 1.12 -1.67
CA TYR A 61 15.90 2.57 -1.67
C TYR A 61 17.28 3.24 -1.76
N GLU A 62 17.35 4.25 -2.62
CA GLU A 62 18.55 5.05 -2.84
C GLU A 62 18.43 6.45 -2.20
N PRO A 63 19.53 7.00 -1.66
CA PRO A 63 19.57 8.39 -1.20
C PRO A 63 19.27 9.36 -2.33
N SER A 64 18.36 10.30 -2.07
CA SER A 64 17.99 11.34 -3.04
C SER A 64 17.80 12.69 -2.35
N ILE A 65 17.64 13.75 -3.15
CA ILE A 65 17.30 15.08 -2.69
C ILE A 65 15.88 15.39 -3.13
N SER A 66 15.03 15.75 -2.18
CA SER A 66 13.66 16.19 -2.45
C SER A 66 13.64 17.54 -3.16
N TYR A 67 12.51 17.91 -3.75
CA TYR A 67 12.30 19.25 -4.34
C TYR A 67 12.61 20.41 -3.37
N SER A 68 12.51 20.16 -2.06
CA SER A 68 12.80 21.14 -1.01
C SER A 68 14.28 21.22 -0.60
N GLY A 69 15.17 20.48 -1.26
CA GLY A 69 16.60 20.39 -0.91
C GLY A 69 16.92 19.48 0.28
N ARG A 70 15.90 18.89 0.92
CA ARG A 70 16.09 17.94 2.04
C ARG A 70 16.45 16.54 1.54
N LYS A 71 17.27 15.83 2.32
CA LYS A 71 17.57 14.41 2.10
C LYS A 71 16.28 13.59 2.09
N SER A 72 16.21 12.64 1.17
CA SER A 72 15.08 11.74 0.97
C SER A 72 15.56 10.38 0.46
N LEU A 73 14.61 9.48 0.24
CA LEU A 73 14.84 8.17 -0.34
C LEU A 73 13.89 8.00 -1.54
N ASN A 74 14.37 7.39 -2.61
CA ASN A 74 13.55 7.03 -3.76
C ASN A 74 13.83 5.56 -4.16
N THR A 75 13.06 5.05 -5.11
CA THR A 75 13.09 3.63 -5.51
C THR A 75 14.31 3.23 -6.34
N GLY A 76 15.14 4.19 -6.78
CA GLY A 76 16.32 3.93 -7.63
C GLY A 76 16.00 3.42 -9.05
N ASP A 77 14.74 3.53 -9.50
CA ASP A 77 14.38 3.17 -10.89
C ASP A 77 14.57 4.37 -11.84
N ASP A 78 14.64 4.07 -13.15
CA ASP A 78 14.85 5.10 -14.19
C ASP A 78 13.80 6.22 -14.12
N LEU A 79 12.55 5.86 -13.82
CA LEU A 79 11.48 6.82 -13.56
C LEU A 79 11.75 7.70 -12.33
N ALA A 80 12.24 7.14 -11.23
CA ALA A 80 12.56 7.88 -10.02
C ALA A 80 13.73 8.86 -10.24
N HIS A 81 14.71 8.48 -11.06
CA HIS A 81 15.78 9.38 -11.49
C HIS A 81 15.27 10.49 -12.41
N LEU A 82 14.41 10.13 -13.38
CA LEU A 82 13.80 11.09 -14.30
C LEU A 82 12.98 12.17 -13.56
N LEU A 83 12.23 11.76 -12.54
CA LEU A 83 11.38 12.65 -11.73
C LEU A 83 12.10 13.23 -10.49
N ALA A 84 13.42 13.05 -10.38
CA ALA A 84 14.19 13.53 -9.24
C ALA A 84 14.22 15.06 -9.21
N GLY A 85 14.10 15.66 -8.02
CA GLY A 85 14.12 17.12 -7.83
C GLY A 85 12.86 17.88 -8.29
N MET A 86 12.00 17.27 -9.11
CA MET A 86 10.74 17.89 -9.57
C MET A 86 9.78 18.14 -8.41
N SER A 87 9.04 19.25 -8.48
CA SER A 87 8.00 19.56 -7.49
C SER A 87 6.81 18.61 -7.64
N PRO A 88 5.97 18.43 -6.59
CA PRO A 88 4.76 17.62 -6.70
C PRO A 88 3.84 18.05 -7.85
N ARG A 89 3.72 19.37 -8.09
CA ARG A 89 2.89 19.91 -9.17
C ARG A 89 3.44 19.52 -10.53
N ASP A 90 4.76 19.58 -10.71
CA ASP A 90 5.39 19.21 -11.99
C ASP A 90 5.22 17.71 -12.26
N VAL A 91 5.43 16.87 -11.25
CA VAL A 91 5.24 15.41 -11.39
C VAL A 91 3.78 15.06 -11.71
N ILE A 92 2.81 15.77 -11.11
CA ILE A 92 1.39 15.63 -11.43
C ILE A 92 1.12 16.01 -12.88
N THR A 93 1.67 17.14 -13.33
CA THR A 93 1.50 17.64 -14.70
C THR A 93 2.08 16.67 -15.72
N VAL A 94 3.25 16.10 -15.43
CA VAL A 94 3.86 15.04 -16.26
C VAL A 94 2.98 13.81 -16.30
N ALA A 95 2.40 13.41 -15.15
CA ALA A 95 1.49 12.26 -15.11
C ALA A 95 0.23 12.51 -15.95
N GLU A 96 -0.38 13.70 -15.87
CA GLU A 96 -1.54 14.07 -16.68
C GLU A 96 -1.22 14.02 -18.18
N ARG A 97 -0.12 14.67 -18.59
CA ARG A 97 0.33 14.68 -19.99
C ARG A 97 0.67 13.30 -20.51
N ALA A 98 1.46 12.53 -19.76
CA ALA A 98 1.90 11.20 -20.18
C ALA A 98 0.74 10.21 -20.28
N LEU A 99 -0.29 10.37 -19.45
CA LEU A 99 -1.47 9.51 -19.42
C LEU A 99 -2.63 10.03 -20.27
N GLY A 100 -2.48 11.20 -20.92
CA GLY A 100 -3.53 11.83 -21.71
C GLY A 100 -4.76 12.22 -20.90
N LEU A 101 -4.57 12.62 -19.64
CA LEU A 101 -5.63 13.13 -18.77
C LEU A 101 -5.87 14.62 -19.02
N GLU A 102 -7.02 15.11 -18.60
CA GLU A 102 -7.32 16.54 -18.68
C GLU A 102 -6.39 17.34 -17.75
N PRO A 103 -5.99 18.56 -18.16
CA PRO A 103 -5.18 19.43 -17.31
C PRO A 103 -5.82 19.65 -15.93
N ASP A 104 -5.01 19.58 -14.89
CA ASP A 104 -5.39 19.74 -13.48
C ASP A 104 -6.34 18.65 -12.91
N GLU A 105 -6.73 17.61 -13.68
CA GLU A 105 -7.58 16.51 -13.18
C GLU A 105 -6.96 15.80 -11.95
N LEU A 106 -5.68 15.45 -12.04
CA LEU A 106 -4.95 14.82 -10.93
C LEU A 106 -4.58 15.86 -9.87
N TRP A 107 -4.30 17.10 -10.27
CA TRP A 107 -4.00 18.16 -9.33
C TRP A 107 -5.17 18.39 -8.36
N GLU A 108 -6.39 18.54 -8.88
CA GLU A 108 -7.61 18.69 -8.08
C GLU A 108 -7.84 17.45 -7.21
N LYS A 109 -7.70 16.26 -7.79
CA LYS A 109 -7.86 14.99 -7.06
C LYS A 109 -6.91 14.86 -5.87
N TYR A 110 -5.71 15.41 -5.98
CA TYR A 110 -4.66 15.28 -4.96
C TYR A 110 -4.48 16.53 -4.09
N GLN A 111 -5.32 17.57 -4.28
CA GLN A 111 -5.19 18.84 -3.57
C GLN A 111 -5.24 18.69 -2.04
N SER A 112 -6.03 17.74 -1.53
CA SER A 112 -6.16 17.46 -0.09
C SER A 112 -4.99 16.66 0.50
N LEU A 113 -4.12 16.10 -0.34
CA LEU A 113 -3.00 15.27 0.09
C LEU A 113 -1.78 16.13 0.40
N ASN A 114 -0.90 15.62 1.27
CA ASN A 114 0.37 16.31 1.52
C ASN A 114 1.32 16.22 0.30
N PRO A 115 2.30 17.12 0.15
CA PRO A 115 3.21 17.17 -1.00
C PRO A 115 3.91 15.84 -1.32
N GLY A 116 4.29 15.07 -0.30
CA GLY A 116 4.92 13.77 -0.48
C GLY A 116 3.95 12.74 -1.07
N GLN A 117 2.73 12.70 -0.54
CA GLN A 117 1.65 11.83 -1.03
C GLN A 117 1.24 12.18 -2.46
N GLN A 118 1.12 13.46 -2.78
CA GLN A 118 0.84 13.95 -4.14
C GLN A 118 1.85 13.40 -5.15
N ARG A 119 3.15 13.63 -4.89
CA ARG A 119 4.25 13.15 -5.74
C ARG A 119 4.25 11.63 -5.85
N MET A 120 4.08 10.93 -4.73
CA MET A 120 4.08 9.47 -4.68
C MET A 120 2.94 8.88 -5.51
N ASN A 121 1.73 9.40 -5.37
CA ASN A 121 0.57 8.91 -6.11
C ASN A 121 0.71 9.14 -7.63
N ALA A 122 1.15 10.33 -8.04
CA ALA A 122 1.40 10.63 -9.46
C ALA A 122 2.47 9.70 -10.05
N GLY A 123 3.63 9.57 -9.38
CA GLY A 123 4.71 8.69 -9.81
C GLY A 123 4.31 7.21 -9.87
N ASN A 124 3.54 6.72 -8.90
CA ASN A 124 3.02 5.35 -8.92
C ASN A 124 2.05 5.09 -10.08
N ARG A 125 1.30 6.11 -10.50
CA ARG A 125 0.38 6.00 -11.63
C ARG A 125 1.13 5.85 -12.95
N ILE A 126 2.16 6.67 -13.17
CA ILE A 126 3.08 6.54 -14.31
C ILE A 126 3.74 5.15 -14.29
N ARG A 127 4.32 4.75 -13.15
CA ARG A 127 4.96 3.43 -13.00
C ARG A 127 4.03 2.27 -13.32
N SER A 128 2.77 2.36 -12.87
CA SER A 128 1.76 1.33 -13.14
C SER A 128 1.39 1.27 -14.62
N ALA A 129 1.30 2.42 -15.31
CA ALA A 129 1.01 2.48 -16.73
C ALA A 129 2.16 1.93 -17.59
N ILE A 130 3.42 2.25 -17.24
CA ILE A 130 4.61 1.66 -17.87
C ILE A 130 4.60 0.15 -17.69
N LYS A 131 4.37 -0.34 -16.47
CA LYS A 131 4.35 -1.78 -16.18
C LYS A 131 3.25 -2.53 -16.95
N ARG A 132 2.12 -1.89 -17.23
CA ARG A 132 1.04 -2.46 -18.06
C ARG A 132 1.33 -2.38 -19.56
N GLY A 133 2.31 -1.56 -19.97
CA GLY A 133 2.59 -1.29 -21.38
C GLY A 133 1.65 -0.26 -22.01
N ASP A 134 0.90 0.49 -21.20
CA ASP A 134 0.00 1.54 -21.71
C ASP A 134 0.80 2.74 -22.25
N ILE A 135 1.95 3.00 -21.64
CA ILE A 135 2.88 4.07 -22.01
C ILE A 135 4.33 3.57 -21.92
N THR A 136 5.25 4.25 -22.60
CA THR A 136 6.70 4.01 -22.51
C THR A 136 7.40 5.10 -21.72
N GLU A 137 8.62 4.83 -21.26
CA GLU A 137 9.46 5.84 -20.61
C GLU A 137 9.75 7.04 -21.52
N ASP A 138 9.85 6.82 -22.83
CA ASP A 138 10.10 7.91 -23.77
C ASP A 138 8.89 8.85 -23.91
N GLN A 139 7.67 8.32 -23.78
CA GLN A 139 6.46 9.17 -23.69
C GLN A 139 6.47 10.01 -22.41
N VAL A 140 6.97 9.47 -21.30
CA VAL A 140 7.13 10.23 -20.05
C VAL A 140 8.18 11.32 -20.20
N LYS A 141 9.33 11.02 -20.84
CA LYS A 141 10.37 12.02 -21.14
C LYS A 141 9.83 13.14 -22.03
N ALA A 142 9.05 12.79 -23.05
CA ALA A 142 8.42 13.77 -23.93
C ALA A 142 7.42 14.68 -23.18
N ALA A 143 6.74 14.16 -22.15
CA ALA A 143 5.78 14.92 -21.35
C ALA A 143 6.41 15.94 -20.38
N ILE A 144 7.72 15.85 -20.12
CA ILE A 144 8.47 16.78 -19.26
C ILE A 144 8.79 18.09 -19.98
N HIS A 145 8.93 18.05 -21.31
CA HIS A 145 9.22 19.21 -22.17
C HIS A 145 7.93 19.83 -22.72
#